data_AF-A0A958FHZ6-F1
#
_entry.id   AF-A0A958FHZ6-F1
#
_cell.length_a   1.000
_cell.length_b   1.000
_cell.length_c   1.000
_cell.angle_alpha   90.00
_cell.angle_beta   90.00
_cell.angle_gamma   90.00
#
_symmetry.space_group_name_H-M   'P 1'
#
loop_
_entity.id
_entity.type
_entity.pdbx_description
1 polymer ?
#
loop_
_entity_poly.entity_id
_entity_poly.type
_entity_poly.pdbx_seq_one_letter_code
_entity_poly.pdbx_strand_id
1 'polypeptide(L)'
;ADPGYFDMFTFPLQAGTPRALEEPDAVILSAEAAEKYFKGENAVGKDLIIVFENQQKKIMNVKGVAEPLPENTGFIFDLLTGFNTLEALYPGMADDWTQYTRGTFVQLYNPSDIDILAANVDQYTSLHNDAAIDGDLEINSFVFDNLRHPNPGAYHVLLRPVETAHPILTLMFLLMALLMMALSCFNYINIALGFVGKRLKEIGIRKVIGGRRRQLIGQFLAENLLLCFLALLCGLALTEIAFVPLFNSIMVSKISLSFTDNPWLWAFVPGLLVFTGLASGAYPAFYISSLQPVFIFRGRRLFKSKSKLLRVFLAMQFVLAFCTVIIGVLLLVAGSYWKDSPWGYQPDQTLVVRLDNSEQYRFIKTEAERSPHTLRIAGTVNHIGESLSKEIVLIREEKHEVILVDVGAGYFEATRL
;
A
#
# COMPACT_ATOMS: atom_id res chain seq x y z
N ALA A 1 22.71 -2.33 10.24
CA ALA A 1 22.46 -0.89 10.44
C ALA A 1 23.67 -0.29 11.13
N ASP A 2 24.12 0.87 10.67
CA ASP A 2 25.22 1.61 11.29
C ASP A 2 24.78 2.21 12.65
N PRO A 3 25.72 2.64 13.51
CA PRO A 3 25.37 3.27 14.79
C PRO A 3 24.45 4.49 14.65
N GLY A 4 24.60 5.27 13.57
CA GLY A 4 23.78 6.46 13.28
C GLY A 4 22.36 6.16 12.83
N TYR A 5 21.99 4.88 12.66
CA TYR A 5 20.68 4.49 12.15
C TYR A 5 19.51 5.06 12.99
N PHE A 6 19.64 5.02 14.33
CA PHE A 6 18.61 5.56 15.23
C PHE A 6 18.65 7.08 15.39
N ASP A 7 19.71 7.74 14.91
CA ASP A 7 19.75 9.21 14.81
C ASP A 7 18.87 9.68 13.64
N MET A 8 18.83 8.90 12.56
CA MET A 8 18.01 9.17 11.38
C MET A 8 16.57 8.65 11.51
N PHE A 9 16.39 7.44 12.05
CA PHE A 9 15.09 6.77 12.15
C PHE A 9 14.69 6.56 13.59
N THR A 10 13.64 7.26 14.02
CA THR A 10 13.14 7.17 15.39
C THR A 10 12.12 6.04 15.51
N PHE A 11 12.59 4.80 15.64
CA PHE A 11 11.71 3.69 16.02
C PHE A 11 11.63 3.59 17.55
N PRO A 12 10.42 3.60 18.14
CA PRO A 12 10.29 3.42 19.57
C PRO A 12 10.67 1.99 19.95
N LEU A 13 11.50 1.85 20.99
CA LEU A 13 11.86 0.57 21.58
C LEU A 13 10.97 0.31 22.80
N GLN A 14 10.32 -0.84 22.80
CA GLN A 14 9.55 -1.32 23.95
C GLN A 14 10.48 -1.65 25.13
N ALA A 15 11.66 -2.20 24.84
CA ALA A 15 12.68 -2.54 25.83
C ALA A 15 14.08 -2.49 25.23
N GLY A 16 15.10 -2.22 26.06
CA GLY A 16 16.50 -2.23 25.67
C GLY A 16 17.06 -0.85 25.30
N THR A 17 18.09 -0.83 24.45
CA THR A 17 18.79 0.41 24.06
C THR A 17 19.11 0.48 22.56
N PRO A 18 18.96 1.65 21.90
CA PRO A 18 19.37 1.84 20.51
C PRO A 18 20.88 1.62 20.27
N ARG A 19 21.70 1.89 21.29
CA ARG A 19 23.17 1.69 21.25
C ARG A 19 23.59 0.24 21.07
N ALA A 20 22.65 -0.70 21.16
CA ALA A 20 22.88 -2.09 20.82
C ALA A 20 23.56 -2.27 19.46
N LEU A 21 23.28 -1.42 18.47
CA LEU A 21 23.87 -1.54 17.14
C LEU A 21 25.39 -1.26 17.08
N GLU A 22 25.97 -0.69 18.13
CA GLU A 22 27.43 -0.51 18.26
C GLU A 22 28.13 -1.79 18.70
N GLU A 23 27.42 -2.71 19.35
CA GLU A 23 27.98 -3.96 19.86
C GLU A 23 28.02 -5.05 18.75
N PRO A 24 29.15 -5.77 18.60
CA PRO A 24 29.36 -6.71 17.49
C PRO A 24 28.46 -7.95 17.52
N ASP A 25 27.91 -8.29 18.68
CA ASP A 25 27.11 -9.50 18.90
C ASP A 25 25.69 -9.16 19.39
N ALA A 26 25.21 -7.95 19.15
CA ALA A 26 23.90 -7.50 19.61
C ALA A 26 22.86 -7.52 18.49
N VAL A 27 21.63 -7.85 18.87
CA VAL A 27 20.47 -7.84 17.97
C VAL A 27 19.28 -7.13 18.61
N ILE A 28 18.53 -6.39 17.81
CA ILE A 28 17.23 -5.82 18.15
C ILE A 28 16.16 -6.60 17.39
N LEU A 29 15.11 -7.01 18.08
CA LEU A 29 13.98 -7.75 17.50
C LEU A 29 12.79 -6.85 17.24
N SER A 30 11.97 -7.18 16.25
CA SER A 30 10.59 -6.66 16.21
C SER A 30 9.75 -7.25 17.34
N ALA A 31 8.66 -6.57 17.69
CA ALA A 31 7.69 -7.10 18.65
C ALA A 31 7.17 -8.49 18.23
N GLU A 32 6.93 -8.69 16.94
CA GLU A 32 6.44 -9.95 16.37
C GLU A 32 7.49 -11.06 16.44
N ALA A 33 8.76 -10.77 16.13
CA ALA A 33 9.85 -11.73 16.24
C ALA A 33 10.11 -12.09 17.71
N ALA A 34 10.11 -11.11 18.62
CA ALA A 34 10.26 -11.36 20.04
C ALA A 34 9.15 -12.29 20.57
N GLU A 35 7.90 -12.05 20.19
CA GLU A 35 6.78 -12.92 20.58
C GLU A 35 6.90 -14.32 19.96
N LYS A 36 7.27 -14.42 18.69
CA LYS A 36 7.44 -15.71 17.98
C LYS A 36 8.50 -16.60 18.64
N TYR A 37 9.64 -16.04 19.03
CA TYR A 37 10.77 -16.81 19.55
C TYR A 37 10.75 -16.97 21.08
N PHE A 38 10.18 -16.01 21.82
CA PHE A 38 10.20 -16.02 23.29
C PHE A 38 8.82 -16.16 23.94
N LYS A 39 7.71 -16.22 23.17
CA LYS A 39 6.34 -16.55 23.63
C LYS A 39 5.91 -15.81 24.91
N GLY A 40 6.02 -14.49 24.91
CA GLY A 40 5.68 -13.63 26.05
C GLY A 40 6.74 -13.52 27.16
N GLU A 41 7.87 -14.24 27.08
CA GLU A 41 8.99 -14.02 27.99
C GLU A 41 9.81 -12.78 27.60
N ASN A 42 10.47 -12.14 28.57
CA ASN A 42 11.39 -11.04 28.27
C ASN A 42 12.54 -11.54 27.38
N ALA A 43 12.61 -11.02 26.15
CA ALA A 43 13.63 -11.37 25.18
C ALA A 43 14.98 -10.70 25.49
N VAL A 44 14.98 -9.52 26.12
CA VAL A 44 16.19 -8.74 26.37
C VAL A 44 17.13 -9.48 27.33
N GLY A 45 18.39 -9.60 26.93
CA GLY A 45 19.45 -10.30 27.65
C GLY A 45 19.57 -11.78 27.29
N LYS A 46 18.68 -12.34 26.48
CA LYS A 46 18.77 -13.72 25.99
C LYS A 46 19.56 -13.82 24.70
N ASP A 47 20.03 -15.03 24.42
CA ASP A 47 20.82 -15.31 23.23
C ASP A 47 19.97 -15.99 22.14
N LEU A 48 20.31 -15.67 20.89
CA LEU A 48 19.78 -16.28 19.68
C LEU A 48 20.93 -16.76 18.83
N ILE A 49 20.76 -17.91 18.18
CA ILE A 49 21.70 -18.37 17.16
C ILE A 49 21.17 -17.94 15.80
N ILE A 50 21.90 -17.04 15.15
CA ILE A 50 21.59 -16.62 13.78
C ILE A 50 22.53 -17.35 12.83
N VAL A 51 21.96 -17.92 11.77
CA VAL A 51 22.70 -18.52 10.66
C VAL A 51 22.72 -17.49 9.53
N PHE A 52 23.91 -16.99 9.19
CA PHE A 52 24.09 -16.02 8.12
C PHE A 52 24.24 -16.70 6.75
N GLU A 53 24.17 -15.93 5.65
CA GLU A 53 24.22 -16.47 4.28
C GLU A 53 25.51 -17.27 4.02
N ASN A 54 26.62 -16.90 4.66
CA ASN A 54 27.90 -17.64 4.61
C ASN A 54 27.91 -18.93 5.44
N GLN A 55 26.75 -19.39 5.93
CA GLN A 55 26.56 -20.56 6.81
C GLN A 55 27.21 -20.44 8.19
N GLN A 56 27.78 -19.28 8.54
CA GLN A 56 28.32 -19.07 9.87
C GLN A 56 27.17 -18.93 10.87
N LYS A 57 27.26 -19.72 11.94
CA LYS A 57 26.37 -19.62 13.10
C LYS A 57 27.01 -18.68 14.10
N LYS A 58 26.30 -17.61 14.44
CA LYS A 58 26.75 -16.64 15.44
C LYS A 58 25.72 -16.53 16.55
N ILE A 59 26.22 -16.56 17.78
CA ILE A 59 25.41 -16.30 18.97
C ILE A 59 25.28 -14.78 19.08
N MET A 60 24.04 -14.31 19.12
CA MET A 60 23.67 -12.90 19.18
C MET A 60 22.84 -12.65 20.43
N ASN A 61 23.19 -11.64 21.21
CA ASN A 61 22.48 -11.25 22.41
C ASN A 61 21.38 -10.23 22.06
N VAL A 62 20.16 -10.51 22.49
CA VAL A 62 19.02 -9.60 22.31
C VAL A 62 19.19 -8.41 23.24
N LYS A 63 19.48 -7.23 22.69
CA LYS A 63 19.69 -6.00 23.45
C LYS A 63 18.54 -5.01 23.36
N GLY A 64 17.57 -5.30 22.50
CA GLY A 64 16.34 -4.51 22.42
C GLY A 64 15.21 -5.20 21.69
N VAL A 65 14.00 -4.71 21.94
CA VAL A 65 12.78 -5.09 21.26
C VAL A 65 12.08 -3.80 20.82
N ALA A 66 11.84 -3.66 19.53
CA ALA A 66 11.08 -2.55 18.95
C ALA A 66 9.60 -2.67 19.33
N GLU A 67 8.91 -1.55 19.49
CA GLU A 67 7.45 -1.54 19.58
C GLU A 67 6.84 -2.08 18.27
N PRO A 68 5.57 -2.55 18.30
CA PRO A 68 4.85 -2.93 17.09
C PRO A 68 4.91 -1.80 16.04
N LEU A 69 5.50 -2.10 14.88
CA LEU A 69 5.64 -1.13 13.81
C LEU A 69 4.25 -0.75 13.26
N PRO A 70 3.96 0.55 13.05
CA PRO A 70 2.70 0.97 12.42
C PRO A 70 2.51 0.35 11.03
N GLU A 71 1.25 0.09 10.66
CA GLU A 71 0.87 -0.48 9.34
C GLU A 71 1.29 0.40 8.15
N ASN A 72 1.55 1.69 8.38
CA ASN A 72 1.99 2.65 7.35
C ASN A 72 3.51 2.87 7.33
N THR A 73 4.30 1.95 7.90
CA THR A 73 5.77 2.02 7.91
C THR A 73 6.34 1.37 6.65
N GLY A 74 7.17 2.10 5.90
CA GLY A 74 7.83 1.54 4.71
C GLY A 74 9.03 0.64 5.03
N PHE A 75 9.55 0.70 6.25
CA PHE A 75 10.66 -0.12 6.72
C PHE A 75 10.17 -1.16 7.72
N ILE A 76 10.33 -2.43 7.39
CA ILE A 76 9.91 -3.56 8.22
C ILE A 76 11.12 -4.46 8.43
N PHE A 77 11.34 -4.91 9.66
CA PHE A 77 12.42 -5.81 10.01
C PHE A 77 11.95 -6.78 11.08
N ASP A 78 12.46 -8.02 11.06
CA ASP A 78 12.33 -8.96 12.18
C ASP A 78 13.53 -8.90 13.12
N LEU A 79 14.71 -8.69 12.53
CA LEU A 79 16.02 -8.70 13.18
C LEU A 79 16.82 -7.51 12.66
N LEU A 80 17.38 -6.72 13.57
CA LEU A 80 18.25 -5.59 13.27
C LEU A 80 19.57 -5.74 14.03
N THR A 81 20.69 -5.80 13.29
CA THR A 81 22.05 -5.94 13.84
C THR A 81 22.95 -4.81 13.36
N GLY A 82 24.04 -4.56 14.09
CA GLY A 82 25.08 -3.60 13.74
C GLY A 82 25.73 -3.91 12.38
N PHE A 83 26.10 -2.88 11.62
CA PHE A 83 26.83 -3.05 10.35
C PHE A 83 28.23 -3.62 10.60
N ASN A 84 28.88 -3.22 11.70
CA ASN A 84 30.17 -3.76 12.14
C ASN A 84 30.11 -5.29 12.37
N THR A 85 28.96 -5.82 12.80
CA THR A 85 28.73 -7.26 12.90
C THR A 85 28.84 -7.94 11.54
N LEU A 86 28.26 -7.32 10.50
CA LEU A 86 28.29 -7.85 9.14
C LEU A 86 29.71 -7.75 8.56
N GLU A 87 30.40 -6.63 8.76
CA GLU A 87 31.79 -6.46 8.31
C GLU A 87 32.73 -7.51 8.93
N ALA A 88 32.52 -7.86 10.21
CA ALA A 88 33.28 -8.94 10.86
C ALA A 88 32.98 -10.34 10.29
N LEU A 89 31.75 -10.58 9.83
CA LEU A 89 31.33 -11.85 9.20
C LEU A 89 31.74 -11.94 7.73
N TYR A 90 31.85 -10.80 7.06
CA TYR A 90 32.20 -10.65 5.66
C TYR A 90 33.34 -9.63 5.50
N PRO A 91 34.59 -10.00 5.85
CA PRO A 91 35.72 -9.08 5.77
C PRO A 91 35.91 -8.55 4.34
N GLY A 92 36.05 -7.23 4.22
CA GLY A 92 36.22 -6.55 2.93
C GLY A 92 34.92 -6.15 2.23
N MET A 93 33.75 -6.52 2.76
CA MET A 93 32.44 -6.16 2.17
C MET A 93 32.25 -4.64 2.01
N ALA A 94 32.80 -3.83 2.92
CA ALA A 94 32.66 -2.37 2.87
C ALA A 94 33.44 -1.71 1.71
N ASP A 95 34.54 -2.33 1.28
CA ASP A 95 35.41 -1.82 0.21
C ASP A 95 35.19 -2.58 -1.12
N ASP A 96 34.26 -3.54 -1.15
CA ASP A 96 33.95 -4.37 -2.30
C ASP A 96 32.92 -3.69 -3.20
N TRP A 97 33.40 -2.97 -4.20
CA TRP A 97 32.56 -2.31 -5.20
C TRP A 97 31.77 -3.27 -6.08
N THR A 98 32.06 -4.58 -6.07
CA THR A 98 31.26 -5.57 -6.81
C THR A 98 29.96 -5.92 -6.07
N GLN A 99 29.86 -5.63 -4.78
CA GLN A 99 28.68 -5.93 -3.98
C GLN A 99 27.73 -4.73 -3.86
N TYR A 100 26.45 -5.02 -4.10
CA TYR A 100 25.40 -4.06 -3.85
C TYR A 100 25.14 -3.94 -2.34
N THR A 101 25.43 -2.77 -1.78
CA THR A 101 24.93 -2.42 -0.45
C THR A 101 23.39 -2.34 -0.51
N ARG A 102 22.70 -3.13 0.32
CA ARG A 102 21.23 -3.26 0.27
C ARG A 102 20.46 -1.96 0.53
N GLY A 103 21.09 -0.96 1.13
CA GLY A 103 20.50 0.37 1.31
C GLY A 103 21.46 1.36 1.94
N THR A 104 21.58 2.54 1.35
CA THR A 104 22.29 3.69 1.92
C THR A 104 21.28 4.82 2.11
N PHE A 105 21.23 5.37 3.32
CA PHE A 105 20.33 6.46 3.65
C PHE A 105 21.15 7.72 3.91
N VAL A 106 20.66 8.85 3.40
CA VAL A 106 21.32 10.15 3.59
C VAL A 106 20.29 11.14 4.12
N GLN A 107 20.61 11.77 5.25
CA GLN A 107 19.83 12.87 5.81
C GLN A 107 20.54 14.18 5.51
N LEU A 108 19.86 15.08 4.80
CA LEU A 108 20.39 16.40 4.45
C LEU A 108 19.94 17.45 5.47
N TYR A 109 20.84 18.37 5.84
CA TYR A 109 20.49 19.55 6.62
C TYR A 109 19.58 20.49 5.83
N ASN A 110 19.92 20.76 4.56
CA ASN A 110 19.09 21.53 3.64
C ASN A 110 18.60 20.63 2.50
N PRO A 111 17.28 20.52 2.26
CA PRO A 111 16.74 19.71 1.17
C PRO A 111 17.26 20.10 -0.23
N SER A 112 17.68 21.35 -0.42
CA SER A 112 18.20 21.87 -1.70
C SER A 112 19.58 21.33 -2.07
N ASP A 113 20.31 20.73 -1.13
CA ASP A 113 21.66 20.21 -1.39
C ASP A 113 21.63 18.87 -2.15
N ILE A 114 20.45 18.30 -2.38
CA ILE A 114 20.29 17.02 -3.06
C ILE A 114 20.85 17.02 -4.48
N ASP A 115 20.69 18.13 -5.22
CA ASP A 115 21.18 18.24 -6.61
C ASP A 115 22.71 18.25 -6.65
N ILE A 116 23.34 18.87 -5.65
CA ILE A 116 24.80 18.90 -5.49
C ILE A 116 25.31 17.50 -5.14
N LEU A 117 24.62 16.82 -4.22
CA LEU A 117 24.99 15.46 -3.82
C LEU A 117 24.85 14.49 -5.01
N ALA A 118 23.74 14.53 -5.73
CA ALA A 118 23.50 13.66 -6.90
C ALA A 118 24.61 13.82 -7.95
N ALA A 119 24.96 15.06 -8.32
CA ALA A 119 26.03 15.32 -9.28
C ALA A 119 27.40 14.80 -8.82
N ASN A 120 27.66 14.80 -7.51
CA ASN A 120 28.92 14.31 -6.96
C ASN A 120 28.95 12.78 -6.82
N VAL A 121 27.82 12.08 -6.77
CA VAL A 121 27.82 10.61 -6.62
C VAL A 121 28.01 9.91 -7.96
N ASP A 122 27.60 10.54 -9.06
CA ASP A 122 27.78 9.97 -10.41
C ASP A 122 29.25 9.70 -10.77
N GLN A 123 30.21 10.39 -10.16
CA GLN A 123 31.64 10.10 -10.37
C GLN A 123 32.04 8.69 -9.90
N TYR A 124 31.32 8.13 -8.93
CA TYR A 124 31.58 6.79 -8.37
C TYR A 124 31.02 5.66 -9.25
N THR A 125 30.28 5.96 -10.32
CA THR A 125 29.86 4.95 -11.30
C THR A 125 31.06 4.24 -11.91
N SER A 126 32.14 4.98 -12.16
CA SER A 126 33.42 4.44 -12.64
C SER A 126 34.01 3.41 -11.68
N LEU A 127 33.97 3.64 -10.36
CA LEU A 127 34.53 2.69 -9.39
C LEU A 127 33.82 1.34 -9.40
N HIS A 128 32.49 1.33 -9.54
CA HIS A 128 31.73 0.09 -9.69
C HIS A 128 32.02 -0.57 -11.04
N ASN A 129 31.93 0.19 -12.14
CA ASN A 129 32.08 -0.35 -13.49
C ASN A 129 33.51 -0.84 -13.78
N ASP A 130 34.54 -0.25 -13.14
CA ASP A 130 35.94 -0.69 -13.25
C ASP A 130 36.21 -1.95 -12.41
N ALA A 131 35.47 -2.14 -11.31
CA ALA A 131 35.55 -3.33 -10.46
C ALA A 131 34.68 -4.48 -10.97
N ALA A 132 33.67 -4.18 -11.80
CA ALA A 132 32.72 -5.12 -12.36
C ALA A 132 33.42 -6.20 -13.21
N ILE A 133 32.99 -7.45 -13.06
CA ILE A 133 33.51 -8.58 -13.83
C ILE A 133 32.77 -8.65 -15.16
N ASP A 134 33.42 -9.20 -16.19
CA ASP A 134 32.85 -9.34 -17.54
C ASP A 134 31.49 -10.08 -17.50
N GLY A 135 30.38 -9.34 -17.65
CA GLY A 135 29.01 -9.85 -17.54
C GLY A 135 28.11 -9.10 -16.54
N ASP A 136 28.68 -8.29 -15.65
CA ASP A 136 27.93 -7.44 -14.72
C ASP A 136 27.24 -6.27 -15.42
N LEU A 137 26.11 -5.81 -14.86
CA LEU A 137 25.35 -4.67 -15.38
C LEU A 137 26.08 -3.36 -15.08
N GLU A 138 26.44 -2.60 -16.11
CA GLU A 138 27.02 -1.27 -15.96
C GLU A 138 26.04 -0.32 -15.27
N ILE A 139 26.50 0.35 -14.20
CA ILE A 139 25.74 1.39 -13.53
C ILE A 139 25.85 2.67 -14.35
N ASN A 140 24.70 3.18 -14.80
CA ASN A 140 24.62 4.42 -15.58
C ASN A 140 24.62 5.69 -14.71
N SER A 141 23.98 5.64 -13.53
CA SER A 141 23.82 6.80 -12.64
C SER A 141 23.35 6.36 -11.27
N PHE A 142 23.62 7.19 -10.24
CA PHE A 142 23.03 7.02 -8.92
C PHE A 142 21.87 7.98 -8.72
N VAL A 143 20.73 7.46 -8.28
CA VAL A 143 19.52 8.27 -8.06
C VAL A 143 19.13 8.22 -6.59
N PHE A 144 18.93 9.39 -6.00
CA PHE A 144 18.37 9.51 -4.67
C PHE A 144 16.84 9.52 -4.73
N ASP A 145 16.22 8.63 -3.96
CA ASP A 145 14.77 8.56 -3.82
C ASP A 145 14.31 9.19 -2.51
N ASN A 146 13.19 9.93 -2.54
CA ASN A 146 12.63 10.55 -1.36
C ASN A 146 11.73 9.56 -0.63
N LEU A 147 12.09 9.17 0.60
CA LEU A 147 11.31 8.19 1.36
C LEU A 147 9.87 8.63 1.69
N ARG A 148 9.61 9.94 1.78
CA ARG A 148 8.27 10.49 2.04
C ARG A 148 7.43 10.58 0.78
N HIS A 149 8.07 10.88 -0.36
CA HIS A 149 7.45 10.99 -1.66
C HIS A 149 8.25 10.21 -2.69
N PRO A 150 8.14 8.87 -2.69
CA PRO A 150 8.92 8.03 -3.57
C PRO A 150 8.67 8.40 -5.03
N ASN A 151 9.72 8.32 -5.84
CA ASN A 151 9.63 8.48 -7.28
C ASN A 151 8.58 7.50 -7.83
N PRO A 152 7.73 7.91 -8.78
CA PRO A 152 6.80 6.99 -9.44
C PRO A 152 7.43 5.70 -9.94
N GLY A 153 8.71 5.67 -10.32
CA GLY A 153 9.42 4.45 -10.73
C GLY A 153 10.01 3.60 -9.59
N ALA A 154 9.90 4.03 -8.33
CA ALA A 154 10.54 3.37 -7.18
C ALA A 154 10.11 1.91 -7.00
N TYR A 155 8.90 1.55 -7.43
CA TYR A 155 8.38 0.18 -7.35
C TYR A 155 9.06 -0.80 -8.35
N HIS A 156 9.80 -0.30 -9.34
CA HIS A 156 10.60 -1.12 -10.26
C HIS A 156 12.04 -1.34 -9.76
N VAL A 157 12.44 -0.69 -8.67
CA VAL A 157 13.80 -0.81 -8.13
C VAL A 157 13.95 -2.18 -7.47
N LEU A 158 14.77 -3.03 -8.08
CA LEU A 158 15.15 -4.32 -7.51
C LEU A 158 15.85 -4.11 -6.16
N LEU A 159 15.52 -4.97 -5.18
CA LEU A 159 16.12 -4.94 -3.83
C LEU A 159 15.93 -3.61 -3.07
N ARG A 160 14.89 -2.83 -3.37
CA ARG A 160 14.59 -1.61 -2.61
C ARG A 160 14.40 -1.96 -1.12
N PRO A 161 15.11 -1.30 -0.20
CA PRO A 161 15.05 -1.63 1.24
C PRO A 161 13.78 -1.13 1.93
N VAL A 162 12.93 -0.39 1.21
CA VAL A 162 11.70 0.22 1.70
C VAL A 162 10.58 -0.22 0.77
N GLU A 163 9.44 -0.63 1.33
CA GLU A 163 8.28 -1.00 0.53
C GLU A 163 7.61 0.24 -0.09
N THR A 164 7.11 0.11 -1.31
CA THR A 164 6.32 1.14 -2.00
C THR A 164 5.13 0.54 -2.70
N ALA A 165 3.94 1.06 -2.40
CA ALA A 165 2.74 0.71 -3.14
C ALA A 165 2.85 1.14 -4.61
N HIS A 166 2.36 0.30 -5.52
CA HIS A 166 2.32 0.63 -6.93
C HIS A 166 1.41 1.86 -7.16
N PRO A 167 1.88 2.94 -7.82
CA PRO A 167 1.16 4.21 -7.90
C PRO A 167 -0.21 4.09 -8.60
N ILE A 168 -0.32 3.18 -9.58
CA ILE A 168 -1.59 2.86 -10.24
C ILE A 168 -2.64 2.33 -9.25
N LEU A 169 -2.28 1.47 -8.30
CA LEU A 169 -3.24 0.95 -7.31
C LEU A 169 -3.82 2.09 -6.46
N THR A 170 -2.96 2.99 -5.97
CA THR A 170 -3.38 4.16 -5.22
C THR A 170 -4.29 5.08 -6.04
N LEU A 171 -3.94 5.34 -7.30
CA LEU A 171 -4.75 6.13 -8.22
C LEU A 171 -6.12 5.49 -8.49
N MET A 172 -6.17 4.16 -8.65
CA MET A 172 -7.41 3.43 -8.87
C MET A 172 -8.34 3.51 -7.65
N PHE A 173 -7.84 3.34 -6.44
CA PHE A 173 -8.64 3.50 -5.22
C PHE A 173 -9.16 4.92 -5.04
N LEU A 174 -8.32 5.93 -5.30
CA LEU A 174 -8.73 7.34 -5.25
C LEU A 174 -9.85 7.64 -6.26
N LEU A 175 -9.68 7.17 -7.50
CA LEU A 175 -10.67 7.37 -8.56
C LEU A 175 -12.00 6.67 -8.23
N MET A 176 -11.95 5.45 -7.68
CA MET A 176 -13.14 4.74 -7.23
C MET A 176 -13.86 5.47 -6.10
N ALA A 177 -13.12 5.95 -5.09
CA ALA A 177 -13.69 6.72 -3.98
C ALA A 177 -14.39 8.01 -4.49
N LEU A 178 -13.75 8.74 -5.42
CA LEU A 178 -14.33 9.95 -6.03
C LEU A 178 -15.59 9.65 -6.84
N LEU A 179 -15.58 8.59 -7.65
CA LEU A 179 -16.76 8.18 -8.44
C LEU A 179 -17.93 7.77 -7.53
N MET A 180 -17.67 6.98 -6.48
CA MET A 180 -18.70 6.56 -5.52
C MET A 180 -19.27 7.76 -4.73
N MET A 181 -18.42 8.71 -4.34
CA MET A 181 -18.86 9.94 -3.68
C MET A 181 -19.73 10.80 -4.61
N ALA A 182 -19.31 10.98 -5.86
CA ALA A 182 -20.11 11.70 -6.86
C ALA A 182 -21.46 11.02 -7.09
N LEU A 183 -21.47 9.70 -7.26
CA LEU A 183 -22.68 8.90 -7.40
C LEU A 183 -23.65 9.10 -6.23
N SER A 184 -23.14 9.08 -4.99
CA SER A 184 -23.94 9.32 -3.78
C SER A 184 -24.55 10.73 -3.75
N CYS A 185 -23.77 11.75 -4.10
CA CYS A 185 -24.25 13.14 -4.16
C CYS A 185 -25.37 13.30 -5.21
N PHE A 186 -25.18 12.81 -6.43
CA PHE A 186 -26.22 12.88 -7.48
C PHE A 186 -27.47 12.09 -7.12
N ASN A 187 -27.31 10.92 -6.51
CA ASN A 187 -28.44 10.12 -6.03
C ASN A 187 -29.26 10.89 -5.00
N TYR A 188 -28.60 11.49 -4.00
CA TYR A 188 -29.29 12.27 -2.99
C TYR A 188 -30.01 13.49 -3.58
N ILE A 189 -29.37 14.22 -4.51
CA ILE A 189 -30.00 15.34 -5.23
C ILE A 189 -31.30 14.87 -5.91
N ASN A 190 -31.26 13.74 -6.59
CA ASN A 190 -32.42 13.19 -7.30
C ASN A 190 -33.56 12.80 -6.33
N ILE A 191 -33.22 12.19 -5.19
CA ILE A 191 -34.20 11.87 -4.13
C ILE A 191 -34.80 13.15 -3.55
N ALA A 192 -33.97 14.12 -3.16
CA ALA A 192 -34.40 15.39 -2.59
C ALA A 192 -35.33 16.15 -3.56
N LEU A 193 -35.02 16.12 -4.86
CA LEU A 193 -35.86 16.73 -5.90
C LEU A 193 -37.20 16.00 -6.08
N GLY A 194 -37.25 14.69 -5.90
CA GLY A 194 -38.50 13.92 -5.90
C GLY A 194 -39.47 14.34 -4.80
N PHE A 195 -38.95 14.77 -3.64
CA PHE A 195 -39.76 15.21 -2.50
C PHE A 195 -40.18 16.69 -2.53
N VAL A 196 -39.73 17.46 -3.52
CA VAL A 196 -40.03 18.89 -3.69
C VAL A 196 -41.53 19.17 -3.70
N GLY A 197 -42.33 18.31 -4.35
CA GLY A 197 -43.78 18.47 -4.43
C GLY A 197 -44.47 18.46 -3.05
N LYS A 198 -43.98 17.66 -2.11
CA LYS A 198 -44.52 17.60 -0.74
C LYS A 198 -44.20 18.88 0.04
N ARG A 199 -43.00 19.44 -0.17
CA ARG A 199 -42.50 20.63 0.53
C ARG A 199 -42.96 21.95 -0.10
N LEU A 200 -43.46 21.94 -1.35
CA LEU A 200 -43.87 23.14 -2.08
C LEU A 200 -44.96 23.96 -1.37
N LYS A 201 -45.97 23.28 -0.81
CA LYS A 201 -47.10 23.95 -0.13
C LYS A 201 -46.64 24.67 1.14
N GLU A 202 -45.82 24.00 1.95
CA GLU A 202 -45.23 24.56 3.18
C GLU A 202 -44.41 25.83 2.87
N ILE A 203 -43.56 25.78 1.84
CA ILE A 203 -42.70 26.91 1.43
C ILE A 203 -43.53 28.04 0.85
N GLY A 204 -44.58 27.72 0.08
CA GLY A 204 -45.53 28.69 -0.45
C GLY A 204 -46.22 29.48 0.67
N ILE A 205 -46.69 28.79 1.71
CA ILE A 205 -47.30 29.41 2.89
C ILE A 205 -46.29 30.31 3.62
N ARG A 206 -45.07 29.81 3.88
CA ARG A 206 -44.02 30.60 4.57
C ARG A 206 -43.64 31.88 3.81
N LYS A 207 -43.56 31.84 2.48
CA LYS A 207 -43.29 33.03 1.66
C LYS A 207 -44.43 34.04 1.71
N VAL A 208 -45.68 33.58 1.70
CA VAL A 208 -46.86 34.47 1.78
C VAL A 208 -46.94 35.15 3.15
N ILE A 209 -46.52 34.47 4.23
CA ILE A 209 -46.45 35.03 5.60
C ILE A 209 -45.23 35.97 5.78
N GLY A 210 -44.41 36.19 4.74
CA GLY A 210 -43.28 37.13 4.76
C GLY A 210 -41.90 36.50 4.98
N GLY A 211 -41.79 35.17 4.90
CA GLY A 211 -40.52 34.46 4.99
C GLY A 211 -39.53 34.87 3.88
N ARG A 212 -38.34 35.35 4.27
CA ARG A 212 -37.28 35.75 3.33
C ARG A 212 -36.64 34.53 2.68
N ARG A 213 -36.26 34.64 1.39
CA ARG A 213 -35.60 33.56 0.63
C ARG A 213 -34.35 33.00 1.33
N ARG A 214 -33.54 33.86 1.95
CA ARG A 214 -32.32 33.45 2.68
C ARG A 214 -32.63 32.58 3.90
N GLN A 215 -33.73 32.85 4.62
CA GLN A 215 -34.15 32.08 5.78
C GLN A 215 -34.56 30.66 5.39
N LEU A 216 -35.29 30.52 4.28
CA LEU A 216 -35.67 29.21 3.73
C LEU A 216 -34.43 28.41 3.30
N ILE A 217 -33.50 29.03 2.57
CA ILE A 217 -32.26 28.37 2.13
C ILE A 217 -31.46 27.89 3.35
N GLY A 218 -31.26 28.73 4.36
CA GLY A 218 -30.52 28.37 5.57
C GLY A 218 -31.16 27.20 6.33
N GLN A 219 -32.49 27.22 6.50
CA GLN A 219 -33.22 26.11 7.13
C GLN A 219 -33.05 24.80 6.36
N PHE A 220 -33.20 24.84 5.03
CA PHE A 220 -33.04 23.64 4.19
C PHE A 220 -31.62 23.08 4.23
N LEU A 221 -30.63 23.96 4.19
CA LEU A 221 -29.23 23.56 4.22
C LEU A 221 -28.84 22.98 5.59
N ALA A 222 -29.40 23.54 6.68
CA ALA A 222 -29.22 23.00 8.03
C ALA A 222 -29.89 21.63 8.21
N GLU A 223 -31.12 21.45 7.71
CA GLU A 223 -31.80 20.15 7.73
C GLU A 223 -31.00 19.11 6.91
N ASN A 224 -30.49 19.51 5.74
CA ASN A 224 -29.66 18.65 4.92
C ASN A 224 -28.35 18.26 5.62
N LEU A 225 -27.67 19.24 6.21
CA LEU A 225 -26.42 19.02 6.92
C LEU A 225 -26.62 18.09 8.12
N LEU A 226 -27.74 18.22 8.84
CA LEU A 226 -28.10 17.32 9.95
C LEU A 226 -28.32 15.88 9.46
N LEU A 227 -29.02 15.69 8.35
CA LEU A 227 -29.22 14.37 7.75
C LEU A 227 -27.88 13.76 7.29
N CYS A 228 -27.02 14.55 6.64
CA CYS A 228 -25.67 14.12 6.25
C CYS A 228 -24.82 13.77 7.47
N PHE A 229 -24.94 14.52 8.57
CA PHE A 229 -24.21 14.25 9.82
C PHE A 229 -24.62 12.90 10.42
N LEU A 230 -25.92 12.63 10.52
CA LEU A 230 -26.42 11.35 11.01
C LEU A 230 -26.00 10.19 10.09
N ALA A 231 -26.08 10.39 8.77
CA ALA A 231 -25.62 9.40 7.80
C ALA A 231 -24.11 9.13 7.91
N LEU A 232 -23.30 10.17 8.15
CA LEU A 232 -21.86 10.06 8.35
C LEU A 232 -21.52 9.26 9.62
N LEU A 233 -22.22 9.51 10.74
CA LEU A 233 -22.03 8.72 11.96
C LEU A 233 -22.34 7.23 11.72
N CYS A 234 -23.46 6.93 11.06
CA CYS A 234 -23.79 5.56 10.68
C CYS A 234 -22.75 4.96 9.72
N GLY A 235 -22.24 5.76 8.77
CA GLY A 235 -21.21 5.35 7.82
C GLY A 235 -19.90 4.98 8.53
N LEU A 236 -19.42 5.84 9.43
CA LEU A 236 -18.21 5.58 10.23
C LEU A 236 -18.35 4.33 11.09
N ALA A 237 -19.49 4.17 11.77
CA ALA A 237 -19.76 2.96 12.56
C ALA A 237 -19.76 1.70 11.70
N LEU A 238 -20.36 1.75 10.50
CA LEU A 238 -20.38 0.61 9.58
C LEU A 238 -19.00 0.32 8.99
N THR A 239 -18.20 1.35 8.72
CA THR A 239 -16.81 1.22 8.27
C THR A 239 -15.98 0.48 9.32
N GLU A 240 -16.04 0.91 10.57
CA GLU A 240 -15.26 0.33 11.66
C GLU A 240 -15.68 -1.10 12.01
N ILE A 241 -17.00 -1.35 12.09
CA ILE A 241 -17.52 -2.64 12.57
C ILE A 241 -17.50 -3.72 11.48
N ALA A 242 -17.75 -3.35 10.22
CA ALA A 242 -17.99 -4.34 9.15
C ALA A 242 -16.96 -4.27 8.03
N PHE A 243 -16.73 -3.09 7.44
CA PHE A 243 -15.92 -2.99 6.22
C PHE A 243 -14.41 -3.13 6.47
N VAL A 244 -13.88 -2.54 7.55
CA VAL A 244 -12.46 -2.68 7.91
C VAL A 244 -12.10 -4.14 8.23
N PRO A 245 -12.83 -4.87 9.10
CA PRO A 245 -12.55 -6.28 9.35
C PRO A 245 -12.69 -7.16 8.10
N LEU A 246 -13.71 -6.89 7.27
CA LEU A 246 -13.89 -7.61 6.01
C LEU A 246 -12.71 -7.40 5.06
N PHE A 247 -12.24 -6.16 4.90
CA PHE A 247 -11.07 -5.85 4.09
C PHE A 247 -9.82 -6.60 4.59
N ASN A 248 -9.56 -6.55 5.89
CA ASN A 248 -8.38 -7.17 6.52
C ASN A 248 -8.42 -8.72 6.49
N SER A 249 -9.59 -9.32 6.30
CA SER A 249 -9.73 -10.78 6.13
C SER A 249 -9.40 -11.28 4.72
N ILE A 250 -9.50 -10.39 3.73
CA ILE A 250 -9.33 -10.73 2.30
C ILE A 250 -7.96 -10.26 1.79
N MET A 251 -7.46 -9.14 2.31
CA MET A 251 -6.22 -8.50 1.87
C MET A 251 -5.07 -8.82 2.82
N VAL A 252 -3.87 -8.96 2.27
CA VAL A 252 -2.63 -9.14 3.04
C VAL A 252 -2.28 -7.85 3.80
N SER A 253 -2.48 -6.70 3.17
CA SER A 253 -2.31 -5.39 3.80
C SER A 253 -3.48 -5.10 4.72
N LYS A 254 -3.17 -4.79 5.99
CA LYS A 254 -4.17 -4.39 6.98
C LYS A 254 -4.39 -2.88 6.91
N ILE A 255 -5.65 -2.48 7.11
CA ILE A 255 -6.06 -1.09 7.22
C ILE A 255 -6.74 -0.93 8.57
N SER A 256 -6.48 0.19 9.23
CA SER A 256 -7.13 0.59 10.47
C SER A 256 -7.66 2.03 10.36
N LEU A 257 -8.83 2.30 10.95
CA LEU A 257 -9.39 3.65 11.00
C LEU A 257 -9.02 4.32 12.33
N SER A 258 -7.76 4.76 12.43
CA SER A 258 -7.24 5.39 13.64
C SER A 258 -7.20 6.91 13.54
N PHE A 259 -7.98 7.59 14.39
CA PHE A 259 -7.98 9.06 14.50
C PHE A 259 -6.77 9.60 15.28
N THR A 260 -6.07 8.76 16.04
CA THR A 260 -4.83 9.14 16.74
C THR A 260 -3.64 9.08 15.79
N ASP A 261 -3.55 8.03 14.99
CA ASP A 261 -2.38 7.78 14.14
C ASP A 261 -2.44 8.61 12.86
N ASN A 262 -3.64 8.97 12.41
CA ASN A 262 -3.83 9.86 11.27
C ASN A 262 -4.65 11.11 11.65
N PRO A 263 -3.99 12.16 12.18
CA PRO A 263 -4.65 13.41 12.59
C PRO A 263 -5.39 14.12 11.45
N TRP A 264 -5.04 13.86 10.19
CA TRP A 264 -5.70 14.45 9.02
C TRP A 264 -7.18 14.07 8.94
N LEU A 265 -7.57 12.91 9.50
CA LEU A 265 -8.97 12.47 9.54
C LEU A 265 -9.88 13.45 10.29
N TRP A 266 -9.36 14.15 11.31
CA TRP A 266 -10.12 15.17 12.04
C TRP A 266 -10.49 16.38 11.18
N ALA A 267 -9.71 16.69 10.15
CA ALA A 267 -10.05 17.73 9.18
C ALA A 267 -10.88 17.15 8.02
N PHE A 268 -10.51 15.96 7.55
CA PHE A 268 -11.14 15.31 6.39
C PHE A 268 -12.61 14.95 6.64
N VAL A 269 -12.95 14.35 7.78
CA VAL A 269 -14.32 13.88 8.07
C VAL A 269 -15.31 15.05 8.16
N PRO A 270 -15.05 16.13 8.93
CA PRO A 270 -15.89 17.33 8.89
C PRO A 270 -15.88 18.01 7.52
N GLY A 271 -14.75 18.03 6.82
CA GLY A 271 -14.65 18.55 5.45
C GLY A 271 -15.57 17.80 4.49
N LEU A 272 -15.61 16.48 4.58
CA LEU A 272 -16.49 15.61 3.80
C LEU A 272 -17.96 15.86 4.12
N LEU A 273 -18.31 16.06 5.40
CA LEU A 273 -19.67 16.41 5.82
C LEU A 273 -20.13 17.73 5.18
N VAL A 274 -19.31 18.77 5.27
CA VAL A 274 -19.63 20.09 4.71
C VAL A 274 -19.71 19.98 3.19
N PHE A 275 -18.75 19.32 2.55
CA PHE A 275 -18.73 19.14 1.10
C PHE A 275 -19.98 18.40 0.61
N THR A 276 -20.28 17.23 1.16
CA THR A 276 -21.44 16.42 0.74
C THR A 276 -22.76 17.12 1.09
N GLY A 277 -22.87 17.77 2.25
CA GLY A 277 -24.04 18.54 2.64
C GLY A 277 -24.30 19.75 1.73
N LEU A 278 -23.26 20.44 1.28
CA LEU A 278 -23.38 21.54 0.33
C LEU A 278 -23.64 21.03 -1.09
N ALA A 279 -22.86 20.08 -1.58
CA ALA A 279 -22.98 19.55 -2.93
C ALA A 279 -24.36 18.95 -3.19
N SER A 280 -24.91 18.21 -2.22
CA SER A 280 -26.19 17.54 -2.35
C SER A 280 -27.39 18.43 -2.01
N GLY A 281 -27.23 19.38 -1.09
CA GLY A 281 -28.31 20.23 -0.58
C GLY A 281 -28.45 21.60 -1.24
N ALA A 282 -27.36 22.16 -1.79
CA ALA A 282 -27.37 23.51 -2.35
C ALA A 282 -28.35 23.61 -3.53
N TYR A 283 -28.30 22.66 -4.47
CA TYR A 283 -29.16 22.71 -5.64
C TYR A 283 -30.66 22.64 -5.29
N PRO A 284 -31.15 21.65 -4.51
CA PRO A 284 -32.53 21.65 -4.04
C PRO A 284 -32.89 22.93 -3.27
N ALA A 285 -32.04 23.39 -2.35
CA ALA A 285 -32.33 24.58 -1.54
C ALA A 285 -32.51 25.84 -2.40
N PHE A 286 -31.62 26.09 -3.37
CA PHE A 286 -31.71 27.24 -4.26
C PHE A 286 -32.86 27.13 -5.26
N TYR A 287 -33.06 25.95 -5.84
CA TYR A 287 -34.11 25.70 -6.82
C TYR A 287 -35.49 25.88 -6.20
N ILE A 288 -35.77 25.20 -5.09
CA ILE A 288 -37.09 25.25 -4.43
C ILE A 288 -37.36 26.65 -3.85
N SER A 289 -36.34 27.29 -3.28
CA SER A 289 -36.48 28.65 -2.75
C SER A 289 -36.67 29.72 -3.83
N SER A 290 -36.43 29.42 -5.11
CA SER A 290 -36.69 30.36 -6.21
C SER A 290 -38.14 30.32 -6.75
N LEU A 291 -38.92 29.29 -6.42
CA LEU A 291 -40.27 29.12 -6.94
C LEU A 291 -41.26 30.18 -6.43
N GLN A 292 -42.06 30.74 -7.33
CA GLN A 292 -43.06 31.76 -6.99
C GLN A 292 -44.37 31.14 -6.47
N PRO A 293 -44.92 31.62 -5.33
CA PRO A 293 -46.15 31.08 -4.71
C PRO A 293 -47.37 31.09 -5.63
N VAL A 294 -47.46 32.07 -6.53
CA VAL A 294 -48.62 32.28 -7.43
C VAL A 294 -48.86 31.08 -8.36
N PHE A 295 -47.81 30.38 -8.79
CA PHE A 295 -47.95 29.20 -9.63
C PHE A 295 -48.30 27.94 -8.82
N ILE A 296 -48.01 27.91 -7.52
CA ILE A 296 -48.20 26.74 -6.64
C ILE A 296 -49.69 26.53 -6.32
N PHE A 297 -50.44 27.62 -6.09
CA PHE A 297 -51.85 27.56 -5.69
C PHE A 297 -52.85 27.57 -6.86
N ARG A 298 -52.44 27.96 -8.08
CA ARG A 298 -53.32 28.01 -9.26
C ARG A 298 -53.50 26.66 -9.99
N GLY A 299 -52.94 25.57 -9.49
CA GLY A 299 -53.16 24.22 -10.05
C GLY A 299 -52.64 23.98 -11.47
N ARG A 300 -52.07 25.00 -12.15
CA ARG A 300 -51.35 24.81 -13.42
C ARG A 300 -50.19 23.87 -13.13
N ARG A 301 -50.16 22.73 -13.84
CA ARG A 301 -49.09 21.73 -13.78
C ARG A 301 -47.73 22.41 -13.94
N LEU A 302 -47.12 22.79 -12.83
CA LEU A 302 -45.76 23.36 -12.71
C LEU A 302 -44.68 22.42 -13.27
N PHE A 303 -45.05 21.17 -13.55
CA PHE A 303 -44.17 20.07 -13.95
C PHE A 303 -44.23 19.72 -15.45
N LYS A 304 -44.66 20.62 -16.34
CA LYS A 304 -44.60 20.32 -17.80
C LYS A 304 -43.18 20.36 -18.39
N SER A 305 -42.22 20.91 -17.65
CA SER A 305 -40.80 20.76 -17.96
C SER A 305 -40.13 20.03 -16.79
N LYS A 306 -39.97 18.71 -16.91
CA LYS A 306 -38.87 18.02 -16.25
C LYS A 306 -37.63 18.82 -16.67
N SER A 307 -37.10 19.68 -15.79
CA SER A 307 -36.01 20.59 -16.15
C SER A 307 -34.92 19.76 -16.81
N LYS A 308 -34.38 20.20 -17.96
CA LYS A 308 -33.32 19.48 -18.68
C LYS A 308 -32.20 19.06 -17.72
N LEU A 309 -31.92 19.90 -16.73
CA LEU A 309 -30.98 19.66 -15.65
C LEU A 309 -31.29 18.41 -14.79
N LEU A 310 -32.55 18.17 -14.42
CA LEU A 310 -32.95 16.97 -13.66
C LEU A 310 -32.67 15.70 -14.46
N ARG A 311 -32.91 15.76 -15.78
CA ARG A 311 -32.61 14.65 -16.69
C ARG A 311 -31.09 14.45 -16.83
N VAL A 312 -30.31 15.53 -16.82
CA VAL A 312 -28.85 15.47 -16.82
C VAL A 312 -28.33 14.85 -15.51
N PHE A 313 -28.78 15.29 -14.34
CA PHE A 313 -28.34 14.67 -13.07
C PHE A 313 -28.75 13.21 -12.95
N LEU A 314 -29.94 12.85 -13.43
CA LEU A 314 -30.36 11.46 -13.48
C LEU A 314 -29.50 10.64 -14.46
N ALA A 315 -29.22 11.17 -15.66
CA ALA A 315 -28.35 10.51 -16.63
C ALA A 315 -26.91 10.36 -16.08
N MET A 316 -26.34 11.40 -15.49
CA MET A 316 -25.01 11.38 -14.87
C MET A 316 -24.94 10.34 -13.75
N GLN A 317 -25.97 10.25 -12.89
CA GLN A 317 -26.03 9.22 -11.86
C GLN A 317 -25.98 7.81 -12.47
N PHE A 318 -26.79 7.53 -13.49
CA PHE A 318 -26.79 6.22 -14.14
C PHE A 318 -25.47 5.91 -14.82
N VAL A 319 -24.86 6.88 -15.51
CA VAL A 319 -23.53 6.72 -16.10
C VAL A 319 -22.49 6.38 -15.03
N LEU A 320 -22.44 7.16 -13.94
CA LEU A 320 -21.52 6.91 -12.82
C LEU A 320 -21.77 5.53 -12.17
N ALA A 321 -23.03 5.13 -12.03
CA ALA A 321 -23.39 3.81 -11.49
C ALA A 321 -22.90 2.69 -12.41
N PHE A 322 -23.15 2.79 -13.72
CA PHE A 322 -22.66 1.82 -14.69
C PHE A 322 -21.13 1.76 -14.72
N CYS A 323 -20.45 2.91 -14.74
CA CYS A 323 -18.99 2.96 -14.66
C CYS A 323 -18.47 2.27 -13.39
N THR A 324 -19.06 2.55 -12.23
CA THR A 324 -18.64 1.96 -10.96
C THR A 324 -18.85 0.44 -10.95
N VAL A 325 -20.00 -0.03 -11.44
CA VAL A 325 -20.29 -1.48 -11.54
C VAL A 325 -19.36 -2.16 -12.53
N ILE A 326 -19.13 -1.56 -13.71
CA ILE A 326 -18.22 -2.12 -14.73
C ILE A 326 -16.80 -2.20 -14.18
N ILE A 327 -16.29 -1.14 -13.55
CA ILE A 327 -14.95 -1.13 -12.93
C ILE A 327 -14.87 -2.21 -11.84
N GLY A 328 -15.89 -2.30 -10.97
CA GLY A 328 -15.94 -3.33 -9.92
C GLY A 328 -15.93 -4.75 -10.49
N VAL A 329 -16.72 -5.03 -11.53
CA VAL A 329 -16.72 -6.34 -12.20
C VAL A 329 -15.40 -6.60 -12.90
N LEU A 330 -14.81 -5.60 -13.59
CA LEU A 330 -13.49 -5.74 -14.22
C LEU A 330 -12.41 -6.05 -13.19
N LEU A 331 -12.46 -5.45 -12.00
CA LEU A 331 -11.54 -5.77 -10.91
C LEU A 331 -11.71 -7.20 -10.41
N LEU A 332 -12.95 -7.68 -10.25
CA LEU A 332 -13.21 -9.07 -9.87
C LEU A 332 -12.73 -10.05 -10.95
N VAL A 333 -13.02 -9.75 -12.22
CA VAL A 333 -12.59 -10.58 -13.36
C VAL A 333 -11.08 -10.54 -13.53
N ALA A 334 -10.45 -9.38 -13.38
CA ALA A 334 -8.99 -9.26 -13.38
C ALA A 334 -8.41 -10.09 -12.23
N GLY A 335 -8.96 -9.96 -11.02
CA GLY A 335 -8.55 -10.77 -9.87
C GLY A 335 -8.65 -12.28 -10.11
N SER A 336 -9.77 -12.75 -10.67
CA SER A 336 -9.90 -14.16 -11.07
C SER A 336 -8.94 -14.54 -12.19
N TYR A 337 -8.71 -13.66 -13.16
CA TYR A 337 -7.78 -13.90 -14.26
C TYR A 337 -6.34 -14.01 -13.77
N TRP A 338 -5.93 -13.21 -12.78
CA TRP A 338 -4.62 -13.33 -12.14
C TRP A 338 -4.52 -14.66 -11.38
N LYS A 339 -5.57 -15.04 -10.66
CA LYS A 339 -5.60 -16.32 -9.93
C LYS A 339 -5.50 -17.53 -10.88
N ASP A 340 -6.30 -17.53 -11.94
CA ASP A 340 -6.44 -18.65 -12.88
C ASP A 340 -5.50 -18.52 -14.09
N SER A 341 -4.60 -17.52 -14.09
CA SER A 341 -3.69 -17.29 -15.20
C SER A 341 -2.79 -18.51 -15.38
N PRO A 342 -2.53 -18.97 -16.62
CA PRO A 342 -1.58 -20.04 -16.84
C PRO A 342 -0.17 -19.50 -16.61
N TRP A 343 0.30 -19.61 -15.36
CA TRP A 343 1.65 -19.20 -14.94
C TRP A 343 2.78 -20.05 -15.55
N GLY A 344 2.42 -21.08 -16.31
CA GLY A 344 3.35 -22.10 -16.81
C GLY A 344 3.68 -23.18 -15.76
N TYR A 345 3.13 -23.05 -14.55
CA TYR A 345 3.18 -23.99 -13.43
C TYR A 345 1.91 -23.87 -12.55
N GLN A 346 1.66 -24.84 -11.65
CA GLN A 346 0.54 -24.84 -10.71
C GLN A 346 0.97 -24.37 -9.31
N PRO A 347 0.62 -23.13 -8.89
CA PRO A 347 0.99 -22.61 -7.58
C PRO A 347 0.24 -23.29 -6.42
N ASP A 348 -1.00 -23.72 -6.62
CA ASP A 348 -1.89 -24.20 -5.54
C ASP A 348 -1.41 -25.50 -4.85
N GLN A 349 -0.59 -26.31 -5.53
CA GLN A 349 -0.09 -27.59 -5.03
C GLN A 349 1.43 -27.67 -4.96
N THR A 350 2.12 -26.54 -5.17
CA THR A 350 3.59 -26.48 -5.13
C THR A 350 4.03 -25.83 -3.83
N LEU A 351 4.76 -26.58 -3.00
CA LEU A 351 5.45 -26.03 -1.84
C LEU A 351 6.90 -25.72 -2.20
N VAL A 352 7.29 -24.45 -2.11
CA VAL A 352 8.67 -24.02 -2.29
C VAL A 352 9.31 -23.87 -0.91
N VAL A 353 10.41 -24.58 -0.70
CA VAL A 353 11.20 -24.49 0.53
C VAL A 353 12.58 -24.00 0.15
N ARG A 354 12.95 -22.82 0.67
CA ARG A 354 14.31 -22.30 0.52
C ARG A 354 15.24 -23.09 1.44
N LEU A 355 16.33 -23.59 0.86
CA LEU A 355 17.33 -24.40 1.56
C LEU A 355 18.69 -23.76 1.39
N ASP A 356 19.50 -23.88 2.44
CA ASP A 356 20.78 -23.19 2.52
C ASP A 356 21.90 -23.93 1.80
N ASN A 357 21.80 -25.27 1.74
CA ASN A 357 22.86 -26.10 1.21
C ASN A 357 22.35 -27.42 0.61
N SER A 358 23.23 -28.08 -0.15
CA SER A 358 22.91 -29.34 -0.84
C SER A 358 22.65 -30.51 0.11
N GLU A 359 23.13 -30.46 1.36
CA GLU A 359 22.91 -31.52 2.34
C GLU A 359 21.47 -31.51 2.87
N GLN A 360 20.96 -30.32 3.22
CA GLN A 360 19.54 -30.11 3.56
C GLN A 360 18.64 -30.55 2.41
N TYR A 361 18.99 -30.20 1.16
CA TYR A 361 18.25 -30.63 -0.02
C TYR A 361 18.19 -32.16 -0.12
N ARG A 362 19.33 -32.87 0.03
CA ARG A 362 19.34 -34.34 -0.03
C ARG A 362 18.49 -34.97 1.08
N PHE A 363 18.54 -34.42 2.29
CA PHE A 363 17.74 -34.91 3.41
C PHE A 363 16.24 -34.73 3.14
N ILE A 364 15.80 -33.51 2.81
CA ILE A 364 14.38 -33.23 2.53
C ILE A 364 13.91 -34.00 1.31
N LYS A 365 14.73 -34.11 0.27
CA LYS A 365 14.42 -34.93 -0.89
C LYS A 365 14.15 -36.38 -0.51
N THR A 366 15.03 -36.98 0.28
CA THR A 366 14.87 -38.38 0.73
C THR A 366 13.59 -38.57 1.54
N GLU A 367 13.25 -37.62 2.43
CA GLU A 367 12.06 -37.74 3.28
C GLU A 367 10.77 -37.43 2.52
N ALA A 368 10.80 -36.45 1.61
CA ALA A 368 9.69 -36.12 0.74
C ALA A 368 9.37 -37.29 -0.22
N GLU A 369 10.38 -37.95 -0.78
CA GLU A 369 10.22 -39.14 -1.63
C GLU A 369 9.64 -40.35 -0.87
N ARG A 370 9.81 -40.40 0.45
CA ARG A 370 9.20 -41.44 1.31
C ARG A 370 7.74 -41.16 1.66
N SER A 371 7.32 -39.91 1.60
CA SER A 371 5.94 -39.53 1.92
C SER A 371 5.00 -39.91 0.77
N PRO A 372 3.92 -40.68 1.03
CA PRO A 372 2.95 -41.03 0.00
C PRO A 372 2.12 -39.83 -0.49
N HIS A 373 2.25 -38.67 0.18
CA HIS A 373 1.56 -37.43 -0.17
C HIS A 373 2.39 -36.52 -1.09
N THR A 374 3.65 -36.87 -1.37
CA THR A 374 4.49 -36.11 -2.30
C THR A 374 4.38 -36.73 -3.69
N LEU A 375 3.87 -35.97 -4.67
CA LEU A 375 3.81 -36.43 -6.06
C LEU A 375 5.18 -36.37 -6.73
N ARG A 376 5.88 -35.24 -6.59
CA ARG A 376 7.20 -34.98 -7.18
C ARG A 376 7.98 -34.00 -6.33
N ILE A 377 9.30 -34.07 -6.46
CA ILE A 377 10.22 -33.09 -5.90
C ILE A 377 11.30 -32.76 -6.94
N ALA A 378 11.67 -31.49 -7.02
CA ALA A 378 12.79 -31.02 -7.82
C ALA A 378 13.61 -30.01 -6.99
N GLY A 379 14.92 -30.01 -7.21
CA GLY A 379 15.80 -28.96 -6.68
C GLY A 379 15.89 -27.83 -7.70
N THR A 380 16.04 -26.60 -7.22
CA THR A 380 16.25 -25.45 -8.10
C THR A 380 17.12 -24.42 -7.39
N VAL A 381 17.93 -23.68 -8.16
CA VAL A 381 18.65 -22.50 -7.66
C VAL A 381 17.78 -21.26 -7.85
N ASN A 382 17.04 -21.20 -8.97
CA ASN A 382 16.10 -20.13 -9.23
C ASN A 382 14.65 -20.63 -9.29
N HIS A 383 13.72 -19.94 -8.63
CA HIS A 383 12.28 -20.21 -8.73
C HIS A 383 11.57 -19.14 -9.56
N ILE A 384 10.69 -19.59 -10.46
CA ILE A 384 9.94 -18.70 -11.37
C ILE A 384 9.00 -17.82 -10.56
N GLY A 385 9.16 -16.50 -10.68
CA GLY A 385 8.34 -15.51 -9.96
C GLY A 385 8.93 -15.08 -8.61
N GLU A 386 10.02 -15.68 -8.17
CA GLU A 386 10.65 -15.38 -6.87
C GLU A 386 12.10 -14.90 -7.02
N SER A 387 12.88 -15.52 -7.91
CA SER A 387 14.28 -15.16 -8.16
C SER A 387 14.55 -15.15 -9.66
N LEU A 388 15.07 -14.04 -10.16
CA LEU A 388 15.47 -13.88 -11.56
C LEU A 388 16.94 -13.50 -11.57
N SER A 389 17.77 -14.29 -12.25
CA SER A 389 19.13 -13.87 -12.59
C SER A 389 19.10 -13.23 -13.96
N LYS A 390 19.69 -12.04 -14.09
CA LYS A 390 19.92 -11.40 -15.39
C LYS A 390 21.37 -11.65 -15.75
N GLU A 391 21.59 -12.24 -16.91
CA GLU A 391 22.93 -12.48 -17.42
C GLU A 391 23.07 -11.92 -18.83
N ILE A 392 24.28 -11.53 -19.18
CA ILE A 392 24.63 -11.14 -20.53
C ILE A 392 25.18 -12.36 -21.25
N VAL A 393 24.45 -12.83 -22.27
CA VAL A 393 24.92 -13.92 -23.12
C VAL A 393 25.32 -13.35 -24.47
N LEU A 394 26.49 -13.78 -24.95
CA LEU A 394 26.97 -13.47 -26.29
C LEU A 394 26.28 -14.39 -27.30
N ILE A 395 25.32 -13.86 -28.06
CA ILE A 395 24.69 -14.57 -29.17
C ILE A 395 25.21 -13.94 -30.45
N ARG A 396 26.03 -14.69 -31.21
CA ARG A 396 26.66 -14.21 -32.45
C ARG A 396 27.48 -12.92 -32.27
N GLU A 397 28.28 -12.87 -31.21
CA GLU A 397 29.13 -11.72 -30.84
C GLU A 397 28.36 -10.45 -30.42
N GLU A 398 27.03 -10.48 -30.38
CA GLU A 398 26.22 -9.42 -29.78
C GLU A 398 25.87 -9.77 -28.33
N LYS A 399 26.04 -8.80 -27.43
CA LYS A 399 25.65 -8.93 -26.02
C LYS A 399 24.13 -8.81 -25.90
N HIS A 400 23.47 -9.86 -25.43
CA HIS A 400 22.04 -9.86 -25.14
C HIS A 400 21.80 -10.08 -23.65
N GLU A 401 21.00 -9.22 -23.04
CA GLU A 401 20.48 -9.44 -21.70
C GLU A 401 19.42 -10.53 -21.75
N VAL A 402 19.63 -11.60 -20.98
CA VAL A 402 18.69 -12.72 -20.84
C VAL A 402 18.38 -12.95 -19.37
N ILE A 403 17.22 -13.53 -19.12
CA ILE A 403 16.86 -14.02 -17.80
C ILE A 403 17.31 -15.48 -17.72
N LEU A 404 18.30 -15.75 -16.88
CA LEU A 404 18.72 -17.11 -16.56
C LEU A 404 17.88 -17.65 -15.39
N VAL A 405 17.37 -18.86 -15.54
CA VAL A 405 16.67 -19.61 -14.50
C VAL A 405 17.34 -20.96 -14.37
N ASP A 406 18.19 -21.12 -13.36
CA ASP A 406 18.88 -22.37 -13.07
C ASP A 406 17.95 -23.32 -12.28
N VAL A 407 17.48 -24.34 -12.99
CA VAL A 407 16.52 -25.33 -12.49
C VAL A 407 17.08 -26.74 -12.58
N GLY A 408 16.84 -27.54 -11.54
CA GLY A 408 17.26 -28.93 -11.52
C GLY A 408 16.42 -29.83 -12.44
N ALA A 409 16.92 -31.04 -12.69
CA ALA A 409 16.21 -32.05 -13.46
C ALA A 409 14.83 -32.36 -12.85
N GLY A 410 13.80 -32.40 -13.69
CA GLY A 410 12.43 -32.67 -13.24
C GLY A 410 11.68 -31.44 -12.72
N TYR A 411 12.27 -30.23 -12.75
CA TYR A 411 11.65 -29.03 -12.20
C TYR A 411 10.31 -28.70 -12.86
N PHE A 412 10.26 -28.60 -14.19
CA PHE A 412 9.01 -28.32 -14.88
C PHE A 412 7.98 -29.44 -14.71
N GLU A 413 8.43 -30.69 -14.60
CA GLU A 413 7.58 -31.83 -14.31
C GLU A 413 7.00 -31.80 -12.90
N ALA A 414 7.75 -31.28 -11.93
CA ALA A 414 7.32 -31.10 -10.55
C ALA A 414 6.39 -29.90 -10.38
N THR A 415 6.54 -28.86 -11.19
CA THR A 415 5.74 -27.63 -11.06
C THR A 415 4.53 -27.55 -12.00
N ARG A 416 4.46 -28.29 -13.11
CA ARG A 416 3.33 -28.23 -14.06
C ARG A 416 2.08 -29.00 -13.68
N LEU A 417 2.20 -29.95 -12.75
CA LEU A 417 1.15 -30.94 -12.49
C LEU A 417 -0.03 -30.37 -11.73
#